data_AF-A0A968Z2R0-F1
#
_entry.id   AF-A0A968Z2R0-F1
#
_cell.length_a   1.000
_cell.length_b   1.000
_cell.length_c   1.000
_cell.angle_alpha   90.00
_cell.angle_beta   90.00
_cell.angle_gamma   90.00
#
_symmetry.space_group_name_H-M   'P 1'
#
loop_
_entity.id
_entity.type
_entity.pdbx_description
1 polymer ?
#
loop_
_entity_poly.entity_id
_entity_poly.type
_entity_poly.pdbx_seq_one_letter_code
_entity_poly.pdbx_strand_id
1 'polypeptide(L)' 'MTVSRTICVGFLALIAIGTFLLLLPFSTSSGDWNSPLVALFTATSAVCVTGLIVVD' A
#
# COMPACT_ATOMS: atom_id res chain seq x y z
N MET A 1 22.41 2.44 13.36
CA MET A 1 20.95 2.16 13.39
C MET A 1 20.78 0.68 13.67
N THR A 2 19.88 0.29 14.57
CA THR A 2 19.63 -1.14 14.84
C THR A 2 18.94 -1.78 13.63
N VAL A 3 19.18 -3.08 13.41
CA VAL A 3 18.61 -3.86 12.28
C VAL A 3 17.08 -3.72 12.24
N SER A 4 16.43 -3.77 13.40
CA SER A 4 14.99 -3.61 13.55
C SER A 4 14.48 -2.27 13.03
N ARG A 5 15.20 -1.17 13.27
CA ARG A 5 14.78 0.15 12.79
C ARG A 5 14.91 0.28 11.27
N THR A 6 15.95 -0.30 10.68
CA THR A 6 16.13 -0.32 9.22
C THR A 6 14.99 -1.06 8.53
N ILE A 7 14.59 -2.22 9.06
CA ILE A 7 13.47 -3.01 8.51
C ILE A 7 12.14 -2.24 8.62
N CYS A 8 11.84 -1.66 9.78
CA CYS A 8 10.61 -0.88 9.95
C CYS A 8 10.50 0.28 8.96
N VAL A 9 11.59 1.04 8.76
CA VAL A 9 11.59 2.16 7.81
C VAL A 9 11.47 1.66 6.37
N GLY A 10 12.11 0.54 6.02
CA GLY A 10 11.98 -0.08 4.70
C GLY A 10 10.55 -0.53 4.39
N PHE A 11 9.90 -1.20 5.34
CA PHE A 11 8.49 -1.59 5.21
C PHE A 11 7.58 -0.38 5.05
N LEU A 12 7.75 0.63 5.89
CA LEU A 12 6.93 1.84 5.84
C LEU A 12 7.10 2.60 4.52
N ALA A 13 8.33 2.64 3.98
CA ALA A 13 8.60 3.24 2.67
C ALA A 13 7.90 2.47 1.53
N LEU A 14 7.97 1.14 1.52
CA LEU A 14 7.29 0.32 0.51
C LEU A 14 5.77 0.47 0.58
N ILE A 15 5.18 0.49 1.78
CA ILE A 15 3.75 0.70 1.96
C ILE A 15 3.33 2.08 1.45
N ALA A 16 4.09 3.14 1.77
CA ALA A 16 3.79 4.49 1.31
C ALA A 16 3.85 4.59 -0.23
N ILE A 17 4.88 4.01 -0.85
CA ILE A 17 5.04 3.98 -2.31
C ILE A 17 3.88 3.19 -2.96
N GLY A 18 3.56 2.01 -2.45
CA GLY A 18 2.45 1.18 -2.95
C GLY A 18 1.09 1.88 -2.82
N THR A 19 0.85 2.55 -1.69
CA THR A 19 -0.37 3.33 -1.45
C THR A 19 -0.49 4.47 -2.47
N PHE A 20 0.60 5.22 -2.70
CA PHE A 20 0.61 6.31 -3.66
C PHE A 20 0.33 5.82 -5.09
N LEU A 21 0.97 4.73 -5.50
CA LEU A 21 0.75 4.10 -6.81
C LEU A 21 -0.72 3.63 -7.00
N LEU A 22 -1.33 3.04 -5.96
CA LEU A 22 -2.71 2.54 -5.97
C LEU A 22 -3.76 3.66 -5.92
N LEU A 23 -3.40 4.85 -5.44
CA LEU A 23 -4.27 6.03 -5.42
C LEU A 23 -4.43 6.66 -6.80
N LEU A 24 -3.48 6.42 -7.72
CA LEU A 24 -3.53 7.00 -9.05
C LEU A 24 -4.71 6.43 -9.85
N PRO A 25 -5.42 7.26 -10.64
CA PRO A 25 -6.56 6.84 -11.46
C PRO A 25 -6.21 5.85 -12.57
N PHE A 26 -4.91 5.63 -12.84
CA PHE A 26 -4.45 4.59 -13.77
C PHE A 26 -4.50 3.18 -13.16
N SER A 27 -4.47 3.07 -11.82
CA SER A 27 -4.44 1.79 -11.11
C SER A 27 -5.83 1.28 -10.72
N THR A 28 -6.89 2.01 -11.06
CA THR A 28 -8.28 1.64 -10.79
C THR A 28 -9.02 1.30 -12.08
N SER A 29 -9.87 0.27 -12.02
CA SER A 29 -10.65 -0.18 -13.18
C SER A 29 -11.71 0.85 -13.60
N SER A 30 -12.14 1.71 -12.68
CA SER A 30 -13.19 2.72 -12.92
C SER A 30 -12.65 4.05 -13.43
N GLY A 31 -11.33 4.28 -13.38
CA GLY A 31 -10.71 5.58 -13.71
C GLY A 31 -10.91 6.69 -12.67
N ASP A 32 -11.62 6.40 -11.58
CA ASP A 32 -11.83 7.30 -10.44
C ASP A 32 -10.73 7.19 -9.37
N TRP A 33 -10.51 8.25 -8.61
CA TRP A 33 -9.57 8.24 -7.50
C TRP A 33 -9.96 7.17 -6.46
N ASN A 34 -9.07 6.21 -6.21
CA ASN A 34 -9.30 5.16 -5.22
C ASN A 34 -9.34 5.78 -3.81
N SER A 35 -10.17 5.24 -2.92
CA SER A 35 -10.24 5.72 -1.54
C SER A 35 -8.88 5.56 -0.87
N PRO A 36 -8.30 6.61 -0.25
CA PRO A 36 -6.96 6.55 0.32
C PRO A 36 -6.85 5.49 1.41
N LEU A 37 -7.94 5.21 2.13
CA LEU A 37 -8.00 4.17 3.14
C LEU A 37 -7.92 2.75 2.53
N VAL A 38 -8.58 2.54 1.38
CA VAL A 38 -8.56 1.27 0.66
C VAL A 38 -7.17 1.03 0.08
N ALA A 39 -6.59 2.03 -0.56
CA ALA A 39 -5.23 1.95 -1.13
C ALA A 39 -4.18 1.63 -0.06
N LEU A 40 -4.25 2.27 1.12
CA LEU A 40 -3.33 2.01 2.24
C LEU A 40 -3.47 0.60 2.79
N PHE A 41 -4.70 0.13 2.97
CA PHE A 41 -4.97 -1.22 3.48
C PHE A 41 -4.48 -2.29 2.51
N THR A 42 -4.80 -2.15 1.23
CA THR A 42 -4.35 -3.06 0.17
C THR A 42 -2.81 -3.09 0.07
N ALA A 43 -2.15 -1.92 0.09
CA ALA A 43 -0.69 -1.84 0.07
C ALA A 43 -0.06 -2.52 1.29
N THR A 44 -0.59 -2.29 2.49
CA THR A 44 -0.08 -2.91 3.73
C THR A 44 -0.24 -4.43 3.71
N SER A 45 -1.41 -4.91 3.30
CA SER A 45 -1.72 -6.33 3.20
C SER A 45 -0.83 -7.05 2.17
N ALA A 46 -0.55 -6.38 1.03
CA ALA A 46 0.36 -6.91 0.00
C ALA A 46 1.81 -6.98 0.50
N VAL A 47 2.33 -5.91 1.14
CA VAL A 47 3.70 -5.88 1.67
C VAL A 47 3.90 -6.88 2.80
N CYS A 48 2.90 -7.06 3.67
CA CYS A 48 2.91 -8.06 4.74
C CYS A 48 2.51 -9.47 4.26
N VAL A 49 2.25 -9.66 2.95
CA VAL A 49 1.86 -10.93 2.33
C VAL A 49 0.67 -11.59 3.05
N THR A 50 -0.29 -10.78 3.50
CA THR A 50 -1.46 -11.23 4.27
C THR A 50 -2.60 -11.68 3.35
N GLY A 51 -2.73 -11.07 2.17
CA GLY A 51 -3.72 -11.48 1.15
C GLY A 51 -5.15 -10.95 1.35
N LEU A 52 -5.33 -9.93 2.19
CA LEU A 52 -6.60 -9.23 2.41
C LEU A 52 -6.74 -8.01 1.50
N ILE A 53 -7.90 -7.81 0.87
CA ILE A 53 -8.25 -6.59 0.12
C ILE A 53 -9.67 -6.13 0.52
N VAL A 54 -9.93 -4.82 0.47
CA VAL A 54 -11.26 -4.26 0.81
C VAL A 54 -12.20 -4.24 -0.40
N VAL A 55 -11.62 -4.05 -1.60
CA VAL A 55 -12.32 -4.00 -2.88
C VAL A 55 -11.52 -4.85 -3.85
N ASP A 56 -12.22 -5.66 -4.65
CA ASP A 56 -11.67 -6.46 -5.76
C ASP A 56 -11.67 -5.63 -7.04
#